data_AF-A0A1G4Z6A3-F1
#
_entry.id   AF-A0A1G4Z6A3-F1
#
_cell.length_a   1.000
_cell.length_b   1.000
_cell.length_c   1.000
_cell.angle_alpha   90.00
_cell.angle_beta   90.00
_cell.angle_gamma   90.00
#
_symmetry.space_group_name_H-M   'P 1'
#
loop_
_entity.id
_entity.type
_entity.pdbx_description
1 polymer ?
#
loop_
_entity_poly.entity_id
_entity_poly.type
_entity_poly.pdbx_seq_one_letter_code
_entity_poly.pdbx_strand_id
1 'polypeptide(L)' 'MEITQAQYERIIHCLPLQRGNVSLSNLNVLNAILYVAEHGCKW' A
#
# COMPACT_ATOMS: atom_id res chain seq x y z
N MET A 1 -11.77 2.00 -0.32
CA MET A 1 -11.01 2.58 -1.43
C MET A 1 -9.76 1.74 -1.64
N GLU A 2 -9.49 1.33 -2.87
CA GLU A 2 -8.31 0.55 -3.24
C GLU A 2 -7.64 1.17 -4.48
N ILE A 3 -6.33 1.04 -4.58
CA ILE A 3 -5.55 1.47 -5.75
C ILE A 3 -5.27 0.29 -6.67
N THR A 4 -5.35 0.56 -7.97
CA THR A 4 -5.03 -0.43 -9.01
C THR A 4 -3.52 -0.57 -9.21
N GLN A 5 -3.10 -1.68 -9.80
CA GLN A 5 -1.70 -1.91 -10.18
C GLN A 5 -1.14 -0.77 -11.06
N ALA A 6 -1.92 -0.31 -12.05
CA ALA A 6 -1.52 0.77 -12.94
C ALA A 6 -1.30 2.11 -12.20
N GLN A 7 -2.11 2.39 -11.17
CA GLN A 7 -1.91 3.56 -10.31
C GLN A 7 -0.67 3.40 -9.42
N TYR A 8 -0.46 2.21 -8.88
CA TYR A 8 0.72 1.89 -8.08
C TYR A 8 2.03 2.03 -8.86
N GLU A 9 2.08 1.58 -10.12
CA GLU A 9 3.26 1.72 -10.98
C GLU A 9 3.65 3.18 -11.24
N ARG A 10 2.68 4.09 -11.20
CA ARG A 10 2.95 5.54 -11.32
C ARG A 10 3.63 6.12 -10.09
N ILE A 11 3.53 5.49 -8.93
CA ILE A 11 4.04 6.05 -7.65
C ILE A 11 5.09 5.17 -6.96
N ILE A 12 5.32 3.94 -7.45
CA ILE A 12 6.25 2.99 -6.83
C ILE A 12 7.67 3.55 -6.66
N HIS A 13 8.10 4.41 -7.58
CA HIS A 13 9.42 5.06 -7.54
C HIS A 13 9.58 6.04 -6.36
N CYS A 14 8.48 6.48 -5.74
CA CYS A 14 8.49 7.32 -4.54
C CYS A 14 8.55 6.50 -3.24
N LEU A 15 8.37 5.17 -3.31
CA LEU A 15 8.32 4.31 -2.14
C LEU A 15 9.71 3.76 -1.80
N PRO A 16 10.00 3.50 -0.51
CA PRO A 16 11.22 2.83 -0.13
C PRO A 16 11.26 1.41 -0.72
N LEU A 17 12.46 1.00 -1.15
CA LEU A 17 12.71 -0.39 -1.53
C LEU A 17 12.61 -1.28 -0.28
N GLN A 18 11.91 -2.40 -0.43
CA GLN A 18 11.76 -3.39 0.63
C GLN A 18 13.13 -4.00 0.98
N ARG A 19 13.48 -4.01 2.27
CA ARG A 19 14.77 -4.49 2.77
C ARG A 19 14.59 -5.83 3.48
N GLY A 20 15.38 -6.84 3.09
CA GLY A 20 15.37 -8.18 3.70
C GLY A 20 14.24 -9.07 3.17
N ASN A 21 13.86 -10.09 3.93
CA ASN A 21 12.78 -11.01 3.58
C ASN A 21 11.41 -10.39 3.89
N VAL A 22 10.90 -9.60 2.95
CA VAL A 22 9.55 -9.06 3.02
C VAL A 22 8.59 -10.00 2.28
N SER A 23 7.56 -10.50 2.97
CA SER A 23 6.52 -11.36 2.40
C SER A 23 5.28 -10.60 1.91
N LEU A 24 5.20 -9.30 2.19
CA LEU A 24 4.04 -8.46 1.93
C LEU A 24 4.36 -7.40 0.87
N SER A 25 3.57 -7.30 -0.19
CA SER A 25 3.78 -6.30 -1.24
C SER A 25 3.42 -4.89 -0.77
N ASN A 26 4.11 -3.87 -1.29
CA ASN A 26 3.79 -2.46 -1.04
C ASN A 26 2.36 -2.10 -1.49
N LEU A 27 1.84 -2.72 -2.55
CA LEU A 27 0.46 -2.54 -3.00
C LEU A 27 -0.54 -2.97 -1.92
N ASN A 28 -0.32 -4.13 -1.30
CA ASN A 28 -1.20 -4.65 -0.25
C ASN A 28 -1.18 -3.74 0.98
N VAL A 29 -0.01 -3.21 1.34
CA VAL A 29 0.12 -2.25 2.45
C VAL A 29 -0.66 -0.97 2.16
N LEU A 30 -0.54 -0.42 0.94
CA LEU A 30 -1.26 0.78 0.56
C LEU A 30 -2.78 0.58 0.60
N ASN A 31 -3.29 -0.53 0.07
CA ASN A 31 -4.71 -0.85 0.13
C ASN A 31 -5.20 -1.04 1.57
N ALA A 32 -4.39 -1.65 2.45
CA ALA A 32 -4.72 -1.75 3.86
C ALA A 32 -4.81 -0.38 4.56
N ILE A 33 -3.88 0.53 4.27
CA ILE A 33 -3.91 1.90 4.82
C ILE A 33 -5.17 2.64 4.34
N LEU A 34 -5.49 2.55 3.04
CA LEU A 34 -6.69 3.17 2.48
C LEU A 34 -7.97 2.62 3.09
N TYR A 35 -8.03 1.31 3.31
CA TYR A 35 -9.14 0.65 3.99
C TYR A 35 -9.33 1.20 5.41
N VAL A 36 -8.26 1.29 6.20
CA VAL A 36 -8.32 1.87 7.56
C VAL A 36 -8.73 3.33 7.54
N ALA A 37 -8.23 4.11 6.58
CA ALA A 37 -8.60 5.52 6.43
C ALA A 37 -10.09 5.71 6.08
N GLU A 38 -10.66 4.82 5.26
CA GLU A 38 -12.07 4.89 4.84
C GLU A 38 -13.04 4.39 5.92
N HIS A 39 -12.73 3.27 6.56
CA HIS A 39 -13.60 2.66 7.58
C HIS A 39 -13.40 3.25 8.99
N GLY A 40 -12.42 4.15 9.13
CA GLY A 40 -12.02 4.75 10.38
C GLY A 40 -11.09 3.83 11.17
N CYS A 41 -10.13 4.46 11.86
CA CYS A 41 -9.23 3.79 12.77
C CYS A 41 -10.00 3.47 14.07
N LYS A 42 -10.73 2.35 14.09
CA LYS A 42 -11.25 1.78 15.34
C LYS A 42 -10.10 1.03 16.00
N TRP A 43 -9.41 1.72 16.91
CA TRP A 43 -8.57 1.08 17.92
C TRP A 43 -9.43 0.37 18.95
#